data_AF-A0A3D0HDL4-F1
#
_entry.id   AF-A0A3D0HDL4-F1
#
_cell.length_a   1.000
_cell.length_b   1.000
_cell.length_c   1.000
_cell.angle_alpha   90.00
_cell.angle_beta   90.00
_cell.angle_gamma   90.00
#
_symmetry.space_group_name_H-M   'P 1'
#
loop_
_entity.id
_entity.type
_entity.pdbx_description
1 polymer ?
#
loop_
_entity_poly.entity_id
_entity_poly.type
_entity_poly.pdbx_seq_one_letter_code
_entity_poly.pdbx_strand_id
1 'polypeptide(L)'
;KTMGFFIGYALSLFGRVQDRLTHVLVSEPFENNRDFFYPTQSPREIFNARGEPLDASQARVMLAEIPFVRLREGLPASLLAGQAGYSETVKAAQQRIVPPVGIAFDVKKRTVICGGVPVQMPPLNFAVYLWLARRAASGLPAVRPGEDVQAEEFLAVYREVVGRGSGDYDNACRALRHPEDFLSYFQEKRTNANKALKRVLGAFTAKSYLIDAVGGRLRTRYLISLKKEQIQLPQLGKA
;
A
#
# COMPACT_ATOMS: atom_id res chain seq x y z
N LYS A 1 -11.83 28.37 9.47
CA LYS A 1 -11.88 26.88 9.40
C LYS A 1 -10.80 26.28 8.49
N THR A 2 -10.42 26.92 7.38
CA THR A 2 -9.45 26.36 6.41
C THR A 2 -7.99 26.46 6.85
N MET A 3 -7.58 27.49 7.60
CA MET A 3 -6.18 27.67 8.00
C MET A 3 -5.66 26.58 8.96
N GLY A 4 -6.46 26.16 9.95
CA GLY A 4 -6.05 25.09 10.88
C GLY A 4 -5.84 23.74 10.17
N PHE A 5 -6.62 23.48 9.13
CA PHE A 5 -6.43 22.28 8.31
C PHE A 5 -5.09 22.32 7.56
N PHE A 6 -4.78 23.44 6.89
CA PHE A 6 -3.51 23.58 6.16
C PHE A 6 -2.30 23.58 7.09
N ILE A 7 -2.41 24.15 8.30
CA ILE A 7 -1.31 24.12 9.28
C ILE A 7 -0.99 22.70 9.73
N GLY A 8 -2.01 21.87 9.95
CA GLY A 8 -1.83 20.45 10.30
C GLY A 8 -1.16 19.66 9.18
N TYR A 9 -1.56 19.90 7.92
CA TYR A 9 -0.92 19.27 6.76
C TYR A 9 0.51 19.74 6.54
N ALA A 10 0.76 21.05 6.68
CA ALA A 10 2.10 21.62 6.59
C ALA A 10 3.01 21.07 7.69
N LEU A 11 2.54 20.95 8.93
CA LEU A 11 3.30 20.33 10.02
C LEU A 11 3.54 18.84 9.77
N SER A 12 2.58 18.13 9.18
CA SER A 12 2.77 16.72 8.82
C SER A 12 3.88 16.54 7.78
N LEU A 13 3.94 17.41 6.76
CA LEU A 13 4.93 17.33 5.67
C LEU A 13 6.29 17.96 6.01
N PHE A 14 6.29 19.07 6.75
CA PHE A 14 7.47 19.91 6.95
C PHE A 14 7.89 20.05 8.41
N GLY A 15 7.10 19.58 9.37
CA GLY A 15 7.44 19.64 10.80
C GLY A 15 8.72 18.86 11.11
N ARG A 16 9.70 19.53 11.71
CA ARG A 16 10.91 18.91 12.29
C ARG A 16 10.56 18.09 13.51
N VAL A 17 11.42 17.18 13.92
CA VAL A 17 11.21 16.31 15.09
C VAL A 17 10.87 17.09 16.36
N GLN A 18 11.46 18.28 16.54
CA GLN A 18 11.19 19.17 17.67
C GLN A 18 9.90 20.00 17.54
N ASP A 19 9.29 20.09 16.36
CA ASP A 19 8.11 20.93 16.13
C ASP A 19 6.88 20.25 16.75
N ARG A 20 6.07 21.00 17.50
CA ARG A 20 4.85 20.51 18.16
C ARG A 20 3.68 21.41 17.80
N LEU A 21 2.49 20.81 17.75
CA LEU A 21 1.23 21.52 17.63
C LEU A 21 0.49 21.43 18.96
N THR A 22 -0.01 22.56 19.45
CA THR A 22 -0.66 22.61 20.74
C THR A 22 -1.89 23.51 20.65
N HIS A 23 -2.99 23.06 21.24
CA HIS A 23 -4.13 23.92 21.52
C HIS A 23 -3.88 24.66 22.83
N VAL A 24 -3.90 25.99 22.78
CA VAL A 24 -3.80 26.84 23.96
C VAL A 24 -5.18 26.94 24.59
N LEU A 25 -5.29 26.48 25.83
CA LEU A 25 -6.51 26.54 26.64
C LEU A 25 -6.28 27.53 27.76
N VAL A 26 -7.26 28.41 27.98
CA VAL A 26 -7.24 29.41 29.05
C VAL A 26 -8.36 29.04 30.01
N SER A 27 -8.09 29.06 31.31
CA SER A 27 -9.13 28.80 32.31
C SER A 27 -10.25 29.84 32.24
N GLU A 28 -11.50 29.42 32.47
CA GLU A 28 -12.58 30.37 32.76
C GLU A 28 -12.26 31.20 34.02
N PRO A 29 -12.75 32.46 34.10
CA PRO A 29 -13.57 33.18 33.13
C PRO A 29 -12.75 33.96 32.07
N PHE A 30 -11.46 33.67 31.90
CA PHE A 30 -10.53 34.50 31.12
C PHE A 30 -10.54 34.22 29.61
N GLU A 31 -10.92 33.01 29.18
CA GLU A 31 -10.79 32.55 27.78
C GLU A 31 -11.44 33.46 26.73
N ASN A 32 -12.60 34.03 27.06
CA ASN A 32 -13.37 34.89 26.16
C ASN A 32 -13.29 36.39 26.53
N ASN A 33 -12.42 36.75 27.47
CA ASN A 33 -12.28 38.13 27.93
C ASN A 33 -11.36 38.92 26.98
N ARG A 34 -11.88 39.99 26.37
CA ARG A 34 -11.13 40.82 25.39
C ARG A 34 -9.96 41.58 26.01
N ASP A 35 -10.00 41.84 27.31
CA ASP A 35 -8.94 42.54 28.03
C ASP A 35 -7.87 41.57 28.56
N PHE A 36 -8.08 40.26 28.41
CA PHE A 36 -7.13 39.23 28.76
C PHE A 36 -6.29 38.79 27.56
N PHE A 37 -4.96 38.87 27.71
CA PHE A 37 -4.00 38.46 26.66
C PHE A 37 -3.11 37.31 27.13
N TYR A 38 -2.57 37.40 28.35
CA TYR A 38 -1.75 36.38 29.00
C TYR A 38 -1.77 36.60 30.52
N PRO A 39 -1.45 35.58 31.35
CA PRO A 39 -1.37 35.74 32.80
C PRO A 39 -0.29 36.75 33.19
N THR A 40 -0.66 37.76 33.98
CA THR A 40 0.27 38.80 34.41
C THR A 40 1.15 38.32 35.57
N GLN A 41 2.38 38.82 35.64
CA GLN A 41 3.33 38.47 36.72
C GLN A 41 2.92 39.05 38.08
N SER A 42 2.21 40.18 38.07
CA SER A 42 1.65 40.86 39.23
C SER A 42 0.13 40.97 39.09
N PRO A 43 -0.61 41.13 40.21
CA PRO A 43 -2.04 41.37 40.16
C PRO A 43 -2.38 42.51 39.21
N ARG A 44 -3.30 42.25 38.28
CA ARG A 44 -3.80 43.24 37.33
C ARG A 44 -5.29 43.02 37.16
N GLU A 45 -6.05 44.02 37.56
CA GLU A 45 -7.51 44.00 37.42
C GLU A 45 -7.91 44.19 35.95
N ILE A 46 -8.80 43.31 35.50
CA ILE A 46 -9.54 43.40 34.24
C ILE A 46 -11.02 43.13 34.56
N PHE A 47 -11.93 43.50 33.67
CA PHE A 47 -13.37 43.30 33.90
C PHE A 47 -13.92 42.24 32.95
N ASN A 48 -14.83 41.40 33.43
CA ASN A 48 -15.56 40.49 32.57
C ASN A 48 -16.75 41.21 31.89
N ALA A 49 -17.47 40.50 31.00
CA ALA A 49 -18.62 41.04 30.30
C ALA A 49 -19.79 41.49 31.21
N ARG A 50 -19.80 41.08 32.49
CA ARG A 50 -20.77 41.49 33.51
C ARG A 50 -20.28 42.65 34.38
N GLY A 51 -19.08 43.16 34.14
CA GLY A 51 -18.47 44.23 34.93
C GLY A 51 -17.87 43.76 36.26
N GLU A 52 -17.70 42.45 36.46
CA GLU A 52 -17.06 41.91 37.66
C GLU A 52 -15.53 41.97 37.51
N PRO A 53 -14.80 42.41 38.55
CA PRO A 53 -13.35 42.46 38.52
C PRO A 53 -12.74 41.07 38.55
N LEU A 54 -11.71 40.86 37.75
CA LEU A 54 -10.91 39.65 37.67
C LEU A 54 -9.43 40.04 37.79
N ASP A 55 -8.64 39.25 38.50
CA ASP A 55 -7.19 39.40 38.48
C ASP A 55 -6.58 38.52 37.37
N ALA A 56 -6.01 39.16 36.36
CA ALA A 56 -5.35 38.47 35.24
C ALA A 56 -4.17 37.59 35.68
N SER A 57 -3.57 37.83 36.86
CA SER A 57 -2.48 37.00 37.39
C SER A 57 -2.93 35.58 37.76
N GLN A 58 -4.24 35.39 38.00
CA GLN A 58 -4.81 34.12 38.43
C GLN A 58 -5.20 33.21 37.25
N ALA A 59 -5.11 33.70 36.01
CA ALA A 59 -5.44 32.90 34.84
C ALA A 59 -4.45 31.75 34.66
N ARG A 60 -4.97 30.55 34.38
CA ARG A 60 -4.15 29.37 34.07
C ARG A 60 -4.18 29.12 32.57
N VAL A 61 -2.99 28.98 31.98
CA VAL A 61 -2.83 28.60 30.58
C VAL A 61 -2.34 27.17 30.51
N MET A 62 -3.07 26.33 29.78
CA MET A 62 -2.73 24.94 29.55
C MET A 62 -2.44 24.70 28.07
N LEU A 63 -1.43 23.89 27.82
CA LEU A 63 -0.97 23.50 26.50
C LEU A 63 -1.39 22.04 26.23
N ALA A 64 -2.43 21.82 25.44
CA ALA A 64 -2.84 20.48 25.04
C ALA A 64 -2.19 20.10 23.70
N GLU A 65 -1.28 19.13 23.73
CA GLU A 65 -0.58 18.66 22.51
C GLU A 65 -1.56 17.99 21.54
N ILE A 66 -1.50 18.40 20.26
CA ILE A 66 -2.25 17.80 19.16
C ILE A 66 -1.28 16.90 18.39
N PRO A 67 -1.44 15.56 18.45
CA PRO A 67 -0.58 14.65 17.70
C PRO A 67 -0.85 14.77 16.20
N PHE A 68 0.21 14.66 15.40
CA PHE A 68 0.12 14.60 13.94
C PHE A 68 1.15 13.61 13.38
N VAL A 69 0.88 13.09 12.18
CA VAL A 69 1.77 12.13 11.50
C VAL A 69 2.91 12.88 10.83
N ARG A 70 4.15 12.52 11.17
CA ARG A 70 5.34 13.12 10.54
C ARG A 70 5.69 12.35 9.28
N LEU A 71 5.64 13.05 8.14
CA LEU A 71 5.97 12.55 6.81
C LEU A 71 7.21 13.24 6.22
N ARG A 72 7.81 14.18 6.96
CA ARG A 72 9.00 14.91 6.56
C ARG A 72 10.19 13.99 6.29
N GLU A 73 10.38 12.99 7.16
CA GLU A 73 11.43 12.00 7.00
C GLU A 73 11.11 11.13 5.78
N GLY A 74 11.93 11.25 4.76
CA GLY A 74 11.62 10.68 3.46
C GLY A 74 10.86 11.63 2.54
N LEU A 75 11.05 12.94 2.57
CA LEU A 75 10.84 13.78 1.38
C LEU A 75 12.17 14.08 0.66
N PRO A 76 12.21 14.14 -0.69
CA PRO A 76 13.38 14.64 -1.41
C PRO A 76 13.80 16.03 -0.93
N ALA A 77 15.10 16.26 -0.79
CA ALA A 77 15.65 17.52 -0.30
C ALA A 77 15.22 18.75 -1.13
N SER A 78 15.01 18.57 -2.44
CA SER A 78 14.49 19.61 -3.34
C SER A 78 13.07 20.07 -2.97
N LEU A 79 12.21 19.16 -2.51
CA LEU A 79 10.86 19.51 -2.04
C LEU A 79 10.91 20.27 -0.71
N LEU A 80 11.84 19.90 0.17
CA LEU A 80 12.06 20.59 1.44
C LEU A 80 12.71 21.97 1.27
N ALA A 81 13.40 22.21 0.15
CA ALA A 81 14.01 23.49 -0.21
C ALA A 81 13.01 24.48 -0.84
N GLY A 82 11.71 24.15 -0.90
CA GLY A 82 10.67 25.02 -1.45
C GLY A 82 10.66 25.12 -2.98
N GLN A 83 11.35 24.21 -3.67
CA GLN A 83 11.43 24.21 -5.14
C GLN A 83 10.24 23.50 -5.82
N ALA A 84 9.21 23.14 -5.06
CA ALA A 84 8.05 22.40 -5.54
C ALA A 84 6.75 22.88 -4.90
N GLY A 85 5.66 22.76 -5.66
CA GLY A 85 4.33 23.13 -5.19
C GLY A 85 3.81 22.17 -4.12
N TYR A 86 2.77 22.63 -3.40
CA TYR A 86 2.06 21.81 -2.40
C TYR A 86 1.63 20.44 -2.97
N SER A 87 0.98 20.43 -4.14
CA SER A 87 0.48 19.20 -4.78
C SER A 87 1.59 18.20 -5.14
N GLU A 88 2.75 18.70 -5.57
CA GLU A 88 3.90 17.87 -5.90
C GLU A 88 4.50 17.23 -4.64
N THR A 89 4.57 18.00 -3.56
CA THR A 89 5.03 17.52 -2.25
C THR A 89 4.10 16.44 -1.70
N VAL A 90 2.79 16.64 -1.77
CA VAL A 90 1.80 15.63 -1.37
C VAL A 90 1.93 14.36 -2.21
N LYS A 91 2.07 14.49 -3.53
CA LYS A 91 2.25 13.34 -4.44
C LYS A 91 3.51 12.55 -4.11
N ALA A 92 4.64 13.23 -3.86
CA ALA A 92 5.90 12.58 -3.49
C ALA A 92 5.81 11.88 -2.12
N ALA A 93 5.15 12.49 -1.14
CA ALA A 93 4.90 11.85 0.16
C ALA A 93 4.09 10.55 -0.01
N GLN A 94 3.00 10.61 -0.78
CA GLN A 94 2.15 9.45 -1.07
C GLN A 94 2.92 8.33 -1.78
N GLN A 95 3.76 8.68 -2.76
CA GLN A 95 4.57 7.70 -3.49
C GLN A 95 5.59 6.95 -2.62
N ARG A 96 6.04 7.53 -1.51
CA ARG A 96 6.95 6.87 -0.56
C ARG A 96 6.23 6.05 0.52
N ILE A 97 5.02 6.46 0.89
CA ILE A 97 4.17 5.72 1.84
C ILE A 97 3.57 4.48 1.18
N VAL A 98 3.27 4.55 -0.13
CA VAL A 98 2.84 3.39 -0.92
C VAL A 98 4.08 2.54 -1.23
N PRO A 99 4.17 1.29 -0.71
CA PRO A 99 5.29 0.41 -1.03
C PRO A 99 5.46 0.30 -2.54
N PRO A 100 6.70 0.28 -3.08
CA PRO A 100 6.90 0.07 -4.49
C PRO A 100 6.17 -1.20 -4.90
N VAL A 101 5.25 -1.07 -5.86
CA VAL A 101 4.46 -2.18 -6.34
C VAL A 101 5.43 -3.12 -7.06
N GLY A 102 5.72 -4.26 -6.43
CA GLY A 102 6.63 -5.25 -6.95
C GLY A 102 6.40 -6.62 -6.31
N ILE A 103 6.77 -7.67 -7.03
CA ILE A 103 6.66 -9.05 -6.59
C ILE A 103 8.00 -9.77 -6.64
N ALA A 104 8.27 -10.61 -5.65
CA ALA A 104 9.36 -11.58 -5.65
C ALA A 104 8.83 -12.96 -5.29
N PHE A 105 9.60 -14.00 -5.56
CA PHE A 105 9.17 -15.40 -5.41
C PHE A 105 10.15 -16.21 -4.56
N ASP A 106 9.63 -16.89 -3.54
CA ASP A 106 10.31 -18.00 -2.85
C ASP A 106 9.65 -19.32 -3.30
N VAL A 107 10.32 -20.04 -4.20
CA VAL A 107 9.81 -21.30 -4.76
C VAL A 107 9.78 -22.40 -3.70
N LYS A 108 10.77 -22.45 -2.80
CA LYS A 108 10.85 -23.49 -1.76
C LYS A 108 9.68 -23.37 -0.78
N LYS A 109 9.35 -22.14 -0.38
CA LYS A 109 8.22 -21.87 0.54
C LYS A 109 6.87 -21.73 -0.17
N ARG A 110 6.88 -21.66 -1.51
CA ARG A 110 5.69 -21.39 -2.35
C ARG A 110 5.01 -20.09 -1.94
N THR A 111 5.84 -19.05 -1.83
CA THR A 111 5.46 -17.74 -1.32
C THR A 111 5.72 -16.66 -2.36
N VAL A 112 4.70 -15.86 -2.65
CA VAL A 112 4.83 -14.61 -3.43
C VAL A 112 5.00 -13.46 -2.45
N ILE A 113 6.05 -12.67 -2.57
CA ILE A 113 6.33 -11.52 -1.73
C ILE A 113 5.83 -10.27 -2.46
N CYS A 114 4.71 -9.71 -2.04
CA CYS A 114 4.04 -8.56 -2.67
C CYS A 114 4.35 -7.29 -1.89
N GLY A 115 5.16 -6.38 -2.44
CA GLY A 115 5.54 -5.14 -1.73
C GLY A 115 6.16 -5.39 -0.35
N GLY A 116 6.92 -6.48 -0.21
CA GLY A 116 7.50 -6.93 1.07
C GLY A 116 6.61 -7.86 1.91
N VAL A 117 5.33 -8.03 1.58
CA VAL A 117 4.40 -8.88 2.35
C VAL A 117 4.38 -10.31 1.77
N PRO A 118 4.73 -11.35 2.55
CA PRO A 118 4.73 -12.73 2.07
C PRO A 118 3.30 -13.31 2.00
N VAL A 119 2.94 -13.86 0.84
CA VAL A 119 1.67 -14.54 0.58
C VAL A 119 1.95 -15.99 0.19
N GLN A 120 1.73 -16.91 1.12
CA GLN A 120 1.89 -18.34 0.87
C GLN A 120 0.65 -18.91 0.16
N MET A 121 0.88 -19.78 -0.83
CA MET A 121 -0.20 -20.40 -1.61
C MET A 121 0.07 -21.90 -1.85
N PRO A 122 -0.99 -22.69 -2.09
CA PRO A 122 -0.84 -24.07 -2.57
C PRO A 122 -0.03 -24.14 -3.88
N PRO A 123 0.64 -25.28 -4.16
CA PRO A 123 1.60 -25.40 -5.26
C PRO A 123 1.06 -24.98 -6.63
N LEU A 124 -0.15 -25.43 -6.97
CA LEU A 124 -0.79 -25.10 -8.25
C LEU A 124 -1.12 -23.61 -8.37
N ASN A 125 -1.66 -23.00 -7.31
CA ASN A 125 -2.00 -21.59 -7.31
C ASN A 125 -0.73 -20.72 -7.43
N PHE A 126 0.33 -21.11 -6.71
CA PHE A 126 1.64 -20.48 -6.82
C PHE A 126 2.22 -20.61 -8.23
N ALA A 127 2.16 -21.81 -8.83
CA ALA A 127 2.68 -22.06 -10.17
C ALA A 127 1.93 -21.29 -11.26
N VAL A 128 0.60 -21.20 -11.18
CA VAL A 128 -0.20 -20.36 -12.09
C VAL A 128 0.20 -18.90 -12.00
N TYR A 129 0.41 -18.40 -10.77
CA TYR A 129 0.83 -17.02 -10.56
C TYR A 129 2.25 -16.76 -11.10
N LEU A 130 3.20 -17.66 -10.80
CA LEU A 130 4.58 -17.59 -11.29
C LEU A 130 4.64 -17.68 -12.82
N TRP A 131 3.81 -18.53 -13.43
CA TRP A 131 3.74 -18.67 -14.89
C TRP A 131 3.35 -17.36 -15.56
N LEU A 132 2.25 -16.72 -15.12
CA LEU A 132 1.86 -15.41 -15.66
C LEU A 132 2.87 -14.30 -15.33
N ALA A 133 3.54 -14.37 -14.18
CA ALA A 133 4.59 -13.41 -13.84
C ALA A 133 5.81 -13.53 -14.77
N ARG A 134 6.21 -14.74 -15.16
CA ARG A 134 7.26 -14.98 -16.17
C ARG A 134 6.88 -14.40 -17.52
N ARG A 135 5.62 -14.59 -17.94
CA ARG A 135 5.11 -13.99 -19.18
C ARG A 135 5.17 -12.47 -19.13
N ALA A 136 4.68 -11.86 -18.05
CA ALA A 136 4.71 -10.41 -17.86
C ALA A 136 6.15 -9.85 -17.83
N ALA A 137 7.07 -10.52 -17.13
CA ALA A 137 8.49 -10.14 -17.10
C ALA A 137 9.18 -10.27 -18.47
N SER A 138 8.66 -11.15 -19.34
CA SER A 138 9.12 -11.32 -20.72
C SER A 138 8.42 -10.37 -21.71
N GLY A 139 7.52 -9.51 -21.24
CA GLY A 139 6.77 -8.57 -22.09
C GLY A 139 5.73 -9.25 -22.99
N LEU A 140 5.33 -10.49 -22.68
CA LEU A 140 4.34 -11.22 -23.47
C LEU A 140 2.92 -10.70 -23.20
N PRO A 141 2.02 -10.74 -24.20
CA PRO A 141 0.65 -10.25 -24.05
C PRO A 141 -0.18 -11.15 -23.14
N ALA A 142 -1.35 -10.62 -22.74
CA ALA A 142 -2.37 -11.37 -22.02
C ALA A 142 -2.79 -12.62 -22.80
N VAL A 143 -3.10 -13.70 -22.08
CA VAL A 143 -3.37 -15.02 -22.69
C VAL A 143 -4.67 -15.64 -22.27
N ARG A 144 -5.24 -16.41 -23.17
CA ARG A 144 -6.32 -17.34 -22.92
C ARG A 144 -5.78 -18.78 -22.95
N PRO A 145 -5.69 -19.45 -21.79
CA PRO A 145 -5.27 -20.85 -21.71
C PRO A 145 -6.11 -21.75 -22.63
N GLY A 146 -5.46 -22.62 -23.39
CA GLY A 146 -6.06 -23.54 -24.36
C GLY A 146 -6.23 -22.95 -25.76
N GLU A 147 -6.23 -21.62 -25.91
CA GLU A 147 -6.38 -20.93 -27.19
C GLU A 147 -5.08 -20.24 -27.62
N ASP A 148 -4.58 -19.28 -26.82
CA ASP A 148 -3.34 -18.55 -27.14
C ASP A 148 -2.09 -19.33 -26.71
N VAL A 149 -2.23 -20.23 -25.73
CA VAL A 149 -1.13 -20.98 -25.09
C VAL A 149 -1.60 -22.37 -24.68
N GLN A 150 -0.72 -23.36 -24.81
CA GLN A 150 -1.00 -24.75 -24.46
C GLN A 150 -0.56 -25.09 -23.03
N ALA A 151 -1.10 -26.18 -22.49
CA ALA A 151 -0.90 -26.58 -21.09
C ALA A 151 0.58 -26.84 -20.75
N GLU A 152 1.38 -27.24 -21.73
CA GLU A 152 2.80 -27.54 -21.60
C GLU A 152 3.60 -26.35 -21.08
N GLU A 153 3.22 -25.13 -21.47
CA GLU A 153 3.89 -23.91 -21.01
C GLU A 153 3.72 -23.72 -19.50
N PHE A 154 2.50 -23.92 -18.99
CA PHE A 154 2.21 -23.90 -17.57
C PHE A 154 2.84 -25.09 -16.83
N LEU A 155 2.74 -26.30 -17.40
CA LEU A 155 3.25 -27.52 -16.80
C LEU A 155 4.78 -27.48 -16.65
N ALA A 156 5.50 -26.83 -17.56
CA ALA A 156 6.93 -26.60 -17.40
C ALA A 156 7.25 -25.82 -16.11
N VAL A 157 6.51 -24.73 -15.85
CA VAL A 157 6.65 -23.96 -14.60
C VAL A 157 6.24 -24.78 -13.40
N TYR A 158 5.13 -25.52 -13.47
CA TYR A 158 4.67 -26.33 -12.36
C TYR A 158 5.67 -27.42 -11.95
N ARG A 159 6.30 -28.06 -12.94
CA ARG A 159 7.35 -29.06 -12.71
C ARG A 159 8.51 -28.52 -11.88
N GLU A 160 8.91 -27.27 -12.11
CA GLU A 160 9.96 -26.61 -11.34
C GLU A 160 9.54 -26.32 -9.88
N VAL A 161 8.25 -26.07 -9.65
CA VAL A 161 7.70 -25.76 -8.31
C VAL A 161 7.60 -26.99 -7.42
N VAL A 162 7.22 -28.15 -7.98
CA VAL A 162 7.01 -29.39 -7.20
C VAL A 162 8.14 -30.40 -7.30
N GLY A 163 9.08 -30.22 -8.23
CA GLY A 163 10.19 -31.15 -8.46
C GLY A 163 9.83 -32.33 -9.39
N ARG A 164 10.86 -32.98 -9.92
CA ARG A 164 10.71 -34.17 -10.80
C ARG A 164 10.17 -35.35 -9.98
N GLY A 165 9.16 -36.06 -10.52
CA GLY A 165 8.59 -37.27 -9.91
C GLY A 165 7.50 -37.02 -8.86
N SER A 166 6.95 -35.81 -8.77
CA SER A 166 5.80 -35.53 -7.90
C SER A 166 4.51 -36.14 -8.47
N GLY A 167 3.79 -36.94 -7.66
CA GLY A 167 2.47 -37.45 -8.05
C GLY A 167 1.45 -36.33 -8.33
N ASP A 168 1.63 -35.15 -7.73
CA ASP A 168 0.80 -33.98 -8.03
C ASP A 168 1.07 -33.43 -9.43
N TYR A 169 2.29 -33.55 -9.92
CA TYR A 169 2.64 -33.18 -11.31
C TYR A 169 1.94 -34.11 -12.30
N ASP A 170 2.02 -35.42 -12.07
CA ASP A 170 1.39 -36.41 -12.93
C ASP A 170 -0.14 -36.26 -12.96
N ASN A 171 -0.74 -35.92 -11.82
CA ASN A 171 -2.17 -35.61 -11.73
C ASN A 171 -2.52 -34.37 -12.58
N ALA A 172 -1.72 -33.31 -12.54
CA ALA A 172 -1.93 -32.13 -13.37
C ALA A 172 -1.78 -32.45 -14.87
N CYS A 173 -0.79 -33.25 -15.27
CA CYS A 173 -0.64 -33.72 -16.64
C CYS A 173 -1.85 -34.54 -17.11
N ARG A 174 -2.41 -35.40 -16.25
CA ARG A 174 -3.63 -36.16 -16.57
C ARG A 174 -4.86 -35.27 -16.70
N ALA A 175 -4.99 -34.25 -15.85
CA ALA A 175 -6.11 -33.31 -15.87
C ALA A 175 -6.06 -32.33 -17.06
N LEU A 176 -4.90 -32.15 -17.69
CA LEU A 176 -4.67 -31.23 -18.80
C LEU A 176 -4.33 -31.98 -20.10
N ARG A 177 -4.84 -33.21 -20.25
CA ARG A 177 -4.61 -34.03 -21.46
C ARG A 177 -5.25 -33.42 -22.70
N HIS A 178 -6.38 -32.73 -22.52
CA HIS A 178 -7.12 -32.12 -23.61
C HIS A 178 -7.03 -30.59 -23.51
N PRO A 179 -6.77 -29.87 -24.61
CA PRO A 179 -6.64 -28.40 -24.59
C PRO A 179 -7.84 -27.66 -24.00
N GLU A 180 -9.06 -28.20 -24.19
CA GLU A 180 -10.32 -27.65 -23.68
C GLU A 180 -10.40 -27.61 -22.14
N ASP A 181 -9.67 -28.49 -21.45
CA ASP A 181 -9.66 -28.56 -19.98
C ASP A 181 -8.83 -27.41 -19.36
N PHE A 182 -7.91 -26.82 -20.14
CA PHE A 182 -6.93 -25.91 -19.58
C PHE A 182 -7.55 -24.61 -19.07
N LEU A 183 -8.56 -24.08 -19.76
CA LEU A 183 -9.18 -22.82 -19.36
C LEU A 183 -9.90 -22.93 -18.01
N SER A 184 -10.74 -23.95 -17.83
CA SER A 184 -11.50 -24.16 -16.60
C SER A 184 -10.57 -24.46 -15.42
N TYR A 185 -9.57 -25.31 -15.66
CA TYR A 185 -8.52 -25.65 -14.70
C TYR A 185 -7.77 -24.39 -14.23
N PHE A 186 -7.31 -23.57 -15.16
CA PHE A 186 -6.63 -22.31 -14.84
C PHE A 186 -7.54 -21.35 -14.06
N GLN A 187 -8.80 -21.17 -14.47
CA GLN A 187 -9.71 -20.21 -13.84
C GLN A 187 -9.98 -20.53 -12.36
N GLU A 188 -10.07 -21.81 -12.03
CA GLU A 188 -10.19 -22.27 -10.65
C GLU A 188 -8.97 -21.85 -9.81
N LYS A 189 -7.75 -22.14 -10.30
CA LYS A 189 -6.50 -21.80 -9.59
C LYS A 189 -6.24 -20.31 -9.54
N ARG A 190 -6.56 -19.57 -10.61
CA ARG A 190 -6.56 -18.09 -10.64
C ARG A 190 -7.45 -17.51 -9.54
N THR A 191 -8.65 -18.06 -9.38
CA THR A 191 -9.61 -17.61 -8.37
C THR A 191 -9.05 -17.82 -6.97
N ASN A 192 -8.45 -18.99 -6.72
CA ASN A 192 -7.86 -19.31 -5.43
C ASN A 192 -6.60 -18.47 -5.13
N ALA A 193 -5.75 -18.21 -6.12
CA ALA A 193 -4.60 -17.30 -6.00
C ALA A 193 -5.06 -15.87 -5.65
N ASN A 194 -6.05 -15.34 -6.38
CA ASN A 194 -6.61 -14.01 -6.12
C ASN A 194 -7.27 -13.93 -4.73
N LYS A 195 -7.93 -15.00 -4.27
CA LYS A 195 -8.47 -15.08 -2.89
C LYS A 195 -7.36 -15.03 -1.85
N ALA A 196 -6.26 -15.77 -2.06
CA ALA A 196 -5.12 -15.77 -1.15
C ALA A 196 -4.47 -14.37 -1.05
N LEU A 197 -4.29 -13.67 -2.17
CA LEU A 197 -3.79 -12.29 -2.20
C LEU A 197 -4.71 -11.33 -1.44
N LYS A 198 -6.01 -11.37 -1.72
CA LYS A 198 -7.00 -10.49 -1.05
C LYS A 198 -7.06 -10.73 0.46
N ARG A 199 -6.92 -11.99 0.89
CA ARG A 199 -6.95 -12.36 2.32
C ARG A 199 -5.77 -11.76 3.09
N VAL A 200 -4.58 -11.73 2.51
CA VAL A 200 -3.36 -11.27 3.19
C VAL A 200 -3.14 -9.76 3.01
N LEU A 201 -3.35 -9.23 1.80
CA LEU A 201 -3.04 -7.84 1.47
C LEU A 201 -4.22 -6.88 1.70
N GLY A 202 -5.44 -7.42 1.86
CA GLY A 202 -6.68 -6.65 1.82
C GLY A 202 -7.12 -6.30 0.40
N ALA A 203 -8.41 -5.97 0.24
CA ALA A 203 -9.03 -5.80 -1.08
C ALA A 203 -8.40 -4.68 -1.92
N PHE A 204 -8.01 -3.57 -1.28
CA PHE A 204 -7.44 -2.41 -1.95
C PHE A 204 -6.01 -2.68 -2.46
N THR A 205 -5.11 -3.08 -1.57
CA THR A 205 -3.70 -3.36 -1.89
C THR A 205 -3.56 -4.54 -2.85
N ALA A 206 -4.38 -5.58 -2.70
CA ALA A 206 -4.33 -6.75 -3.57
C ALA A 206 -4.57 -6.43 -5.05
N LYS A 207 -5.31 -5.34 -5.37
CA LYS A 207 -5.69 -4.98 -6.74
C LYS A 207 -4.49 -4.91 -7.70
N SER A 208 -3.37 -4.37 -7.24
CA SER A 208 -2.13 -4.25 -8.03
C SER A 208 -1.41 -5.58 -8.27
N TYR A 209 -1.80 -6.64 -7.57
CA TYR A 209 -1.17 -7.95 -7.59
C TYR A 209 -2.08 -9.05 -8.15
N LEU A 210 -3.35 -8.76 -8.47
CA LEU A 210 -4.26 -9.79 -8.97
C LEU A 210 -3.86 -10.25 -10.37
N ILE A 211 -4.26 -11.49 -10.69
CA ILE A 211 -4.35 -11.91 -12.09
C ILE A 211 -5.60 -11.24 -12.67
N ASP A 212 -5.37 -10.31 -13.59
CA ASP A 212 -6.40 -9.52 -14.25
C ASP A 212 -7.04 -10.27 -15.40
N ALA A 213 -8.31 -9.94 -15.67
CA ALA A 213 -9.06 -10.45 -16.80
C ALA A 213 -9.34 -9.28 -17.75
N VAL A 214 -8.89 -9.36 -18.99
CA VAL A 214 -9.04 -8.32 -20.01
C VAL A 214 -9.78 -8.85 -21.24
N GLY A 215 -10.47 -7.96 -21.95
CA GLY A 215 -11.28 -8.29 -23.12
C GLY A 215 -12.74 -8.65 -22.80
N GLY A 216 -13.51 -8.98 -23.85
CA GLY A 216 -14.93 -9.32 -23.74
C GLY A 216 -15.20 -10.69 -23.11
N ARG A 217 -16.44 -10.95 -22.72
CA ARG A 217 -16.88 -12.17 -21.98
C ARG A 217 -16.46 -13.50 -22.64
N LEU A 218 -16.51 -13.59 -23.98
CA LEU A 218 -16.16 -14.80 -24.72
C LEU A 218 -14.67 -14.88 -25.11
N ARG A 219 -13.94 -13.77 -25.03
CA ARG A 219 -12.52 -13.66 -25.43
C ARG A 219 -11.64 -13.13 -24.30
N THR A 220 -12.01 -13.49 -23.06
CA THR A 220 -11.29 -13.04 -21.87
C THR A 220 -9.90 -13.64 -21.85
N ARG A 221 -8.90 -12.77 -21.71
CA ARG A 221 -7.48 -13.08 -21.58
C ARG A 221 -6.98 -12.65 -20.20
N TYR A 222 -5.90 -13.26 -19.75
CA TYR A 222 -5.37 -13.09 -18.40
C TYR A 222 -3.93 -12.63 -18.43
N LEU A 223 -3.60 -11.72 -17.51
CA LEU A 223 -2.25 -11.22 -17.30
C LEU A 223 -2.02 -10.83 -15.84
N ILE A 224 -0.76 -10.59 -15.51
CA ILE A 224 -0.38 -9.77 -14.36
C ILE A 224 0.05 -8.41 -14.93
N SER A 225 -0.59 -7.33 -14.46
CA SER A 225 -0.40 -5.98 -14.99
C SER A 225 0.88 -5.27 -14.51
N LEU A 226 1.79 -6.01 -13.86
CA LEU A 226 3.07 -5.49 -13.38
C LEU A 226 4.08 -5.39 -14.53
N LYS A 227 4.89 -4.33 -14.51
CA LYS A 227 5.99 -4.15 -15.47
C LYS A 227 7.15 -5.09 -15.13
N LYS A 228 8.03 -5.31 -16.11
CA LYS A 228 9.22 -6.15 -15.96
C LYS A 228 10.08 -5.74 -14.76
N GLU A 229 10.26 -4.44 -14.53
CA GLU A 229 11.10 -3.92 -13.43
C GLU A 229 10.49 -4.18 -12.05
N GLN A 230 9.19 -4.52 -12.01
CA GLN A 230 8.42 -4.80 -10.81
C GLN A 230 8.36 -6.30 -10.49
N ILE A 231 8.96 -7.16 -11.31
CA ILE A 231 8.90 -8.62 -11.16
C ILE A 231 10.30 -9.18 -10.98
N GLN A 232 10.59 -9.67 -9.77
CA GLN A 232 11.81 -10.39 -9.46
C GLN A 232 11.56 -11.89 -9.57
N LEU A 233 11.90 -12.46 -10.72
CA LEU A 233 11.78 -13.90 -10.95
C LEU A 233 12.77 -14.69 -10.08
N PRO A 234 12.42 -15.92 -9.65
CA PRO A 234 13.32 -16.73 -8.85
C PRO A 234 14.55 -17.14 -9.66
N GLN A 235 15.73 -17.07 -9.06
CA GLN A 235 16.93 -17.67 -9.62
C GLN A 235 16.80 -19.19 -9.48
N LEU A 236 16.53 -19.88 -10.59
CA LEU A 236 16.61 -21.34 -10.61
C LEU A 236 18.09 -21.70 -10.50
N GLY A 237 18.47 -22.37 -9.42
CA GLY A 237 19.80 -22.96 -9.31
C GLY A 237 20.01 -23.86 -10.51
N LYS A 238 21.07 -23.60 -11.28
CA LYS A 238 21.65 -24.61 -12.17
C LYS A 238 22.02 -25.78 -11.27
N ALA A 239 21.19 -26.82 -11.28
CA ALA A 239 21.57 -28.15 -10.83
C ALA A 239 22.25 -28.85 -12.00
#